data_AF-A0A965GAV9-F1
#
_entry.id   AF-A0A965GAV9-F1
#
_cell.length_a   1.000
_cell.length_b   1.000
_cell.length_c   1.000
_cell.angle_alpha   90.00
_cell.angle_beta   90.00
_cell.angle_gamma   90.00
#
_symmetry.space_group_name_H-M   'P 1'
#
loop_
_entity.id
_entity.type
_entity.pdbx_description
1 polymer ?
#
loop_
_entity_poly.entity_id
_entity_poly.type
_entity_poly.pdbx_seq_one_letter_code
_entity_poly.pdbx_strand_id
1 'polypeptide(L)'
;QASVGWVNDLIDAQVDRSLDRKTKPVVRHSLNPEKLKLPIAIALLVAVPFSFVAAGWVGGLAHLGAIGSAQLYNRYLSRKVWSWLPYSISFSLLPIFCWQAASRNLWPSWNIVLISSLVGVIAHLFNALPDLDIDKRVGYGGLVVYLGKKKSLVLLATLSVALVALLVQLLVG
;
A
#
# COMPACT_ATOMS: atom_id res chain seq x y z
N GLN A 1 2.99 2.97 -8.66
CA GLN A 1 3.89 2.11 -7.84
C GLN A 1 5.27 2.72 -7.66
N ALA A 2 6.02 3.07 -8.72
CA ALA A 2 7.37 3.66 -8.59
C ALA A 2 7.44 4.86 -7.63
N SER A 3 6.55 5.85 -7.79
CA SER A 3 6.49 7.02 -6.89
C SER A 3 6.15 6.67 -5.43
N VAL A 4 5.38 5.61 -5.19
CA VAL A 4 5.02 5.16 -3.83
C VAL A 4 6.25 4.58 -3.14
N GLY A 5 6.97 3.67 -3.82
CA GLY A 5 8.19 3.06 -3.29
C GLY A 5 9.28 4.11 -3.03
N TRP A 6 9.56 4.97 -4.01
CA TRP A 6 10.60 5.99 -3.85
C TRP A 6 10.29 7.04 -2.79
N VAL A 7 9.01 7.41 -2.59
CA VAL A 7 8.63 8.29 -1.47
C VAL A 7 8.83 7.58 -0.14
N ASN A 8 8.50 6.29 -0.04
CA ASN A 8 8.77 5.52 1.17
C ASN A 8 10.27 5.49 1.47
N ASP A 9 11.10 5.17 0.48
CA ASP A 9 12.56 5.16 0.62
C ASP A 9 13.12 6.53 1.02
N LEU A 10 12.58 7.62 0.47
CA LEU A 10 13.00 8.98 0.80
C LEU A 10 12.67 9.34 2.27
N ILE A 11 11.49 8.94 2.76
CA ILE A 11 11.05 9.20 4.15
C ILE A 11 11.86 8.36 5.14
N ASP A 12 12.12 7.10 4.80
CA ASP A 12 12.85 6.17 5.67
C ASP A 12 14.37 6.40 5.66
N ALA A 13 14.91 7.14 4.68
CA ALA A 13 16.35 7.31 4.47
C ALA A 13 17.13 7.78 5.71
N GLN A 14 16.55 8.64 6.56
CA GLN A 14 17.23 9.12 7.78
C GLN A 14 17.33 8.02 8.86
N VAL A 15 16.27 7.21 9.00
CA VAL A 15 16.17 6.14 10.01
C VAL A 15 16.96 4.91 9.57
N ASP A 16 16.88 4.57 8.29
CA ASP A 16 17.64 3.45 7.74
C ASP A 16 19.16 3.69 7.83
N ARG A 17 19.60 4.95 7.77
CA ARG A 17 20.99 5.35 8.03
C ARG A 17 21.41 5.20 9.49
N SER A 18 20.53 5.50 10.45
CA SER A 18 20.85 5.39 11.88
C SER A 18 20.85 3.95 12.39
N LEU A 19 20.19 3.03 11.67
CA LEU A 19 20.06 1.61 12.03
C LEU A 19 21.06 0.68 11.31
N ASP A 20 22.00 1.20 10.52
CA ASP A 20 22.98 0.42 9.72
C ASP A 20 22.35 -0.75 8.93
N ARG A 21 21.16 -0.54 8.35
CA ARG A 21 20.43 -1.56 7.56
C ARG A 21 21.12 -1.79 6.20
N LYS A 22 22.22 -2.56 6.17
CA LYS A 22 23.08 -2.81 4.99
C LYS A 22 22.39 -3.48 3.77
N THR A 23 21.11 -3.84 3.87
CA THR A 23 20.35 -4.56 2.83
C THR A 23 19.63 -3.64 1.83
N LYS A 24 19.45 -2.34 2.11
CA LYS A 24 18.83 -1.39 1.15
C LYS A 24 19.89 -0.63 0.33
N PRO A 25 19.71 -0.42 -0.99
CA PRO A 25 20.65 0.33 -1.84
C PRO A 25 20.94 1.75 -1.32
N VAL A 26 19.94 2.40 -0.70
CA VAL A 26 20.07 3.74 -0.10
C VAL A 26 21.02 3.76 1.11
N VAL A 27 21.22 2.63 1.78
CA VAL A 27 22.13 2.48 2.94
C VAL A 27 23.57 2.18 2.51
N ARG A 28 23.79 1.67 1.29
CA ARG A 28 25.14 1.47 0.72
C ARG A 28 25.89 2.77 0.36
N HIS A 29 25.41 3.93 0.78
CA HIS A 29 25.91 5.26 0.39
C HIS A 29 25.96 5.51 -1.14
N SER A 30 25.34 4.66 -1.96
CA SER A 30 25.44 4.75 -3.43
C SER A 30 24.47 5.75 -4.04
N LEU A 31 23.41 6.15 -3.32
CA LEU A 31 22.40 7.11 -3.81
C LEU A 31 22.07 8.17 -2.77
N ASN A 32 22.28 9.43 -3.13
CA ASN A 32 21.78 10.58 -2.40
C ASN A 32 20.23 10.58 -2.51
N PRO A 33 19.45 10.54 -1.40
CA PRO A 33 17.99 10.55 -1.41
C PRO A 33 17.40 11.73 -2.21
N GLU A 34 18.10 12.85 -2.27
CA GLU A 34 17.73 13.99 -3.10
C GLU A 34 17.57 13.63 -4.60
N LYS A 35 18.32 12.64 -5.09
CA LYS A 35 18.21 12.14 -6.47
C LYS A 35 16.87 11.44 -6.76
N LEU A 36 16.10 11.06 -5.74
CA LEU A 36 14.76 10.47 -5.92
C LEU A 36 13.68 11.52 -6.19
N LYS A 37 13.90 12.80 -5.85
CA LYS A 37 12.88 13.86 -6.00
C LYS A 37 12.42 14.02 -7.44
N LEU A 38 13.36 14.07 -8.40
CA LEU A 38 13.04 14.20 -9.81
C LEU A 38 12.30 12.98 -10.38
N PRO A 39 12.77 11.72 -10.20
CA PRO A 39 12.02 10.53 -10.59
C PRO A 39 10.62 10.45 -9.97
N ILE A 40 10.47 10.80 -8.68
CA ILE A 40 9.16 10.85 -8.02
C ILE A 40 8.24 11.86 -8.72
N ALA A 41 8.74 13.07 -9.01
CA ALA A 41 7.96 14.10 -9.69
C ALA A 41 7.54 13.65 -11.10
N ILE A 42 8.47 13.09 -11.88
CA ILE A 42 8.17 12.54 -13.22
C ILE A 42 7.12 11.44 -13.13
N ALA A 43 7.29 10.49 -12.20
CA ALA A 43 6.34 9.38 -12.04
C ALA A 43 4.94 9.86 -11.65
N LEU A 44 4.82 10.87 -10.79
CA LEU A 44 3.53 11.46 -10.43
C LEU A 44 2.92 12.24 -11.61
N LEU A 45 3.72 13.04 -12.32
CA LEU A 45 3.27 13.83 -13.46
C LEU A 45 2.77 12.93 -14.60
N VAL A 46 3.50 11.88 -14.94
CA VAL A 46 3.12 10.94 -16.02
C VAL A 46 1.97 10.03 -15.59
N ALA A 47 1.85 9.70 -14.29
CA ALA A 47 0.73 8.89 -13.81
C ALA A 47 -0.62 9.53 -14.11
N VAL A 48 -0.75 10.86 -14.02
CA VAL A 48 -2.03 11.56 -14.28
C VAL A 48 -2.60 11.26 -15.67
N PRO A 49 -1.96 11.68 -16.79
CA PRO A 49 -2.51 11.43 -18.11
C PRO A 49 -2.61 9.93 -18.43
N PHE A 50 -1.65 9.11 -18.02
CA PHE A 50 -1.71 7.66 -18.29
C PHE A 50 -2.85 6.96 -17.57
N SER A 51 -3.23 7.42 -16.38
CA SER A 51 -4.40 6.89 -15.66
C SER A 51 -5.69 7.09 -16.47
N PHE A 52 -5.89 8.30 -17.00
CA PHE A 52 -7.07 8.65 -17.77
C PHE A 52 -7.07 8.03 -19.17
N VAL A 53 -5.92 7.97 -19.84
CA VAL A 53 -5.79 7.30 -21.14
C VAL A 53 -6.13 5.81 -20.99
N ALA A 54 -5.54 5.15 -19.99
CA ALA A 54 -5.73 3.73 -19.77
C ALA A 54 -7.16 3.37 -19.37
N ALA A 55 -7.80 4.12 -18.47
CA ALA A 55 -9.04 3.71 -17.81
C ALA A 55 -10.17 4.75 -17.80
N GLY A 56 -10.04 5.85 -18.55
CA GLY A 56 -11.05 6.90 -18.64
C GLY A 56 -11.19 7.69 -17.35
N TRP A 57 -12.27 8.46 -17.24
CA TRP A 57 -12.49 9.33 -16.08
C TRP A 57 -12.62 8.55 -14.77
N VAL A 58 -13.52 7.56 -14.74
CA VAL A 58 -13.78 6.77 -13.52
C VAL A 58 -12.55 5.97 -13.10
N GLY A 59 -12.00 5.16 -14.00
CA GLY A 59 -10.82 4.35 -13.69
C GLY A 59 -9.59 5.20 -13.40
N GLY A 60 -9.41 6.29 -14.14
CA GLY A 60 -8.32 7.24 -13.91
C GLY A 60 -8.38 7.87 -12.52
N LEU A 61 -9.55 8.34 -12.10
CA LEU A 61 -9.76 8.85 -10.74
C LEU A 61 -9.54 7.76 -9.67
N ALA A 62 -9.98 6.52 -9.91
CA ALA A 62 -9.74 5.42 -8.99
C ALA A 62 -8.23 5.16 -8.81
N HIS A 63 -7.45 5.14 -9.90
CA HIS A 63 -6.00 4.96 -9.81
C HIS A 63 -5.31 6.14 -9.11
N LEU A 64 -5.69 7.39 -9.43
CA LEU A 64 -5.15 8.57 -8.74
C LEU A 64 -5.53 8.60 -7.26
N GLY A 65 -6.73 8.16 -6.90
CA GLY A 65 -7.16 7.98 -5.52
C GLY A 65 -6.31 6.93 -4.78
N ALA A 66 -6.00 5.81 -5.43
CA ALA A 66 -5.12 4.78 -4.88
C ALA A 66 -3.69 5.31 -4.67
N ILE A 67 -3.15 6.06 -5.64
CA ILE A 67 -1.85 6.74 -5.48
C ILE A 67 -1.91 7.71 -4.30
N GLY A 68 -2.90 8.61 -4.25
CA GLY A 68 -3.07 9.58 -3.18
C GLY A 68 -3.15 8.93 -1.80
N SER A 69 -3.91 7.84 -1.69
CA SER A 69 -4.03 7.04 -0.47
C SER A 69 -2.68 6.45 -0.04
N ALA A 70 -1.92 5.84 -0.95
CA ALA A 70 -0.58 5.33 -0.65
C ALA A 70 0.42 6.45 -0.27
N GLN A 71 0.29 7.63 -0.88
CA GLN A 71 1.11 8.79 -0.54
C GLN A 71 0.77 9.36 0.86
N LEU A 72 -0.50 9.31 1.26
CA LEU A 72 -0.99 9.64 2.60
C LEU A 72 -0.48 8.65 3.65
N TYR A 73 -0.43 7.36 3.31
CA TYR A 73 0.18 6.33 4.14
C TYR A 73 1.62 6.65 4.48
N ASN A 74 2.47 6.80 3.45
CA ASN A 74 3.92 6.99 3.63
C ASN A 74 4.23 8.21 4.51
N ARG A 75 3.49 9.32 4.33
CA ARG A 75 3.78 10.59 5.01
C ARG A 75 3.19 10.70 6.41
N TYR A 76 2.00 10.13 6.64
CA TYR A 76 1.20 10.51 7.82
C TYR A 76 0.63 9.33 8.59
N LEU A 77 0.27 8.23 7.93
CA LEU A 77 -0.49 7.14 8.57
C LEU A 77 0.31 5.88 8.86
N SER A 78 1.49 5.69 8.26
CA SER A 78 2.33 4.50 8.46
C SER A 78 2.60 4.20 9.94
N ARG A 79 2.77 5.25 10.76
CA ARG A 79 3.06 5.17 12.20
C ARG A 79 1.83 5.36 13.10
N LYS A 80 0.62 5.31 12.55
CA LYS A 80 -0.66 5.51 13.27
C LYS A 80 -1.43 4.19 13.33
N VAL A 81 -2.32 4.05 14.31
CA VAL A 81 -3.19 2.86 14.42
C VAL A 81 -4.08 2.64 13.19
N TRP A 82 -4.30 3.69 12.39
CA TRP A 82 -5.05 3.67 11.13
C TRP A 82 -4.20 3.32 9.91
N SER A 83 -2.98 2.80 10.10
CA SER A 83 -2.02 2.43 9.04
C SER A 83 -2.58 1.43 8.02
N TRP A 84 -3.58 0.64 8.40
CA TRP A 84 -4.26 -0.34 7.54
C TRP A 84 -5.21 0.31 6.51
N LEU A 85 -5.79 1.47 6.83
CA LEU A 85 -6.87 2.08 6.07
C LEU A 85 -6.43 2.46 4.64
N PRO A 86 -5.24 3.06 4.43
CA PRO A 86 -4.78 3.36 3.08
C PRO A 86 -4.60 2.13 2.19
N TYR A 87 -4.19 0.99 2.76
CA TYR A 87 -4.07 -0.26 2.01
C TYR A 87 -5.46 -0.77 1.58
N SER A 88 -6.42 -0.80 2.51
CA SER A 88 -7.82 -1.15 2.21
C SER A 88 -8.39 -0.29 1.08
N ILE A 89 -8.22 1.04 1.15
CA ILE A 89 -8.67 1.97 0.10
C ILE A 89 -7.95 1.69 -1.22
N SER A 90 -6.62 1.63 -1.21
CA SER A 90 -5.84 1.49 -2.45
C SER A 90 -6.16 0.19 -3.19
N PHE A 91 -6.32 -0.91 -2.46
CA PHE A 91 -6.66 -2.20 -3.07
C PHE A 91 -8.12 -2.26 -3.54
N SER A 92 -9.07 -1.63 -2.84
CA SER A 92 -10.46 -1.57 -3.31
C SER A 92 -10.66 -0.75 -4.59
N LEU A 93 -9.81 0.26 -4.83
CA LEU A 93 -9.83 1.08 -6.04
C LEU A 93 -9.20 0.39 -7.26
N LEU A 94 -8.29 -0.57 -7.04
CA LEU A 94 -7.59 -1.30 -8.10
C LEU A 94 -8.55 -2.02 -9.09
N PRO A 95 -9.54 -2.81 -8.66
CA PRO A 95 -10.46 -3.47 -9.59
C PRO A 95 -11.29 -2.47 -10.40
N ILE A 96 -11.64 -1.30 -9.84
CA ILE A 96 -12.35 -0.24 -10.58
C ILE A 96 -11.48 0.25 -11.74
N PHE A 97 -10.20 0.52 -11.48
CA PHE A 97 -9.24 0.89 -12.53
C PHE A 97 -9.09 -0.23 -13.57
N CYS A 98 -8.87 -1.47 -13.15
CA CYS A 98 -8.65 -2.60 -14.06
C CYS A 98 -9.85 -2.88 -14.96
N TRP A 99 -11.08 -2.85 -14.44
CA TRP A 99 -12.30 -3.07 -15.23
C TRP A 99 -12.49 -1.95 -16.26
N GLN A 100 -12.37 -0.70 -15.83
CA GLN A 100 -12.51 0.45 -16.72
C GLN A 100 -11.38 0.55 -17.76
N ALA A 101 -10.20 0.00 -17.44
CA ALA A 101 -9.11 -0.15 -18.40
C ALA A 101 -9.40 -1.20 -19.47
N ALA A 102 -10.04 -2.31 -19.09
CA ALA A 102 -10.45 -3.35 -20.03
C ALA A 102 -11.60 -2.88 -20.95
N SER A 103 -12.61 -2.22 -20.38
CA SER A 103 -13.69 -1.58 -21.14
C SER A 103 -14.46 -0.61 -20.24
N ARG A 104 -14.88 0.53 -20.79
CA ARG A 104 -15.59 1.59 -20.04
C ARG A 104 -16.98 1.17 -19.54
N ASN A 105 -17.54 0.10 -20.10
CA ASN A 105 -18.83 -0.44 -19.69
C ASN A 105 -18.71 -1.50 -18.58
N LEU A 106 -17.49 -1.94 -18.25
CA LEU A 106 -17.27 -2.97 -17.24
C LEU A 106 -17.15 -2.35 -15.85
N TRP A 107 -17.83 -2.96 -14.89
CA TRP A 107 -17.76 -2.61 -13.48
C TRP A 107 -17.45 -3.85 -12.62
N PRO A 108 -16.56 -3.75 -11.62
CA PRO A 108 -16.33 -4.86 -10.72
C PRO A 108 -17.58 -5.06 -9.85
N SER A 109 -17.90 -6.31 -9.51
CA SER A 109 -18.94 -6.57 -8.53
C SER A 109 -18.50 -6.05 -7.15
N TRP A 110 -19.48 -5.72 -6.30
CA TRP A 110 -19.21 -5.30 -4.92
C TRP A 110 -18.39 -6.33 -4.15
N ASN A 111 -18.59 -7.63 -4.42
CA ASN A 111 -17.80 -8.71 -3.82
C ASN A 111 -16.32 -8.58 -4.15
N ILE A 112 -15.95 -8.30 -5.41
CA ILE A 112 -14.56 -8.11 -5.83
C ILE A 112 -13.93 -6.89 -5.14
N VAL A 113 -14.68 -5.80 -4.98
CA VAL A 113 -14.21 -4.59 -4.30
C VAL A 113 -13.95 -4.87 -2.81
N LEU A 114 -14.85 -5.57 -2.13
CA LEU A 114 -14.71 -5.96 -0.72
C LEU A 114 -13.57 -6.95 -0.50
N ILE A 115 -13.45 -7.97 -1.35
CA ILE A 115 -12.35 -8.95 -1.31
C ILE A 115 -11.01 -8.23 -1.50
N SER A 116 -10.93 -7.32 -2.47
CA SER A 116 -9.72 -6.54 -2.72
C SER A 116 -9.37 -5.65 -1.52
N SER A 117 -10.37 -5.00 -0.90
CA SER A 117 -10.18 -4.24 0.34
C SER A 117 -9.57 -5.09 1.46
N LEU A 118 -10.10 -6.31 1.66
CA LEU A 118 -9.61 -7.26 2.66
C LEU A 118 -8.17 -7.72 2.36
N VAL A 119 -7.86 -8.01 1.09
CA VAL A 119 -6.49 -8.29 0.64
C VAL A 119 -5.56 -7.14 0.99
N GLY A 120 -6.00 -5.88 0.84
CA GLY A 120 -5.24 -4.71 1.26
C GLY A 120 -4.89 -4.73 2.75
N VAL A 121 -5.86 -5.00 3.63
CA VAL A 121 -5.63 -5.08 5.09
C VAL A 121 -4.65 -6.22 5.42
N ILE A 122 -4.79 -7.37 4.80
CA ILE A 122 -3.89 -8.51 4.98
C ILE A 122 -2.47 -8.16 4.51
N ALA A 123 -2.34 -7.52 3.34
CA ALA A 123 -1.06 -7.05 2.81
C ALA A 123 -0.39 -6.03 3.75
N HIS A 124 -1.16 -5.14 4.38
CA HIS A 124 -0.65 -4.23 5.40
C HIS A 124 -0.04 -4.99 6.60
N LEU A 125 -0.75 -6.00 7.12
CA LEU A 125 -0.27 -6.81 8.24
C LEU A 125 1.02 -7.57 7.88
N PHE A 126 1.07 -8.18 6.70
CA PHE A 126 2.29 -8.82 6.19
C PHE A 126 3.45 -7.83 6.03
N ASN A 127 3.16 -6.61 5.58
CA ASN A 127 4.18 -5.58 5.41
C ASN A 127 4.73 -5.09 6.75
N ALA A 128 3.89 -4.92 7.77
CA ALA A 128 4.28 -4.30 9.04
C ALA A 128 4.79 -5.30 10.11
N LEU A 129 4.41 -6.58 10.05
CA LEU A 129 4.86 -7.60 11.01
C LEU A 129 6.38 -7.80 11.09
N PRO A 130 7.12 -7.85 9.96
CA PRO A 130 8.58 -8.00 9.98
C PRO A 130 9.31 -6.85 10.68
N ASP A 131 8.75 -5.65 10.62
CA ASP A 131 9.37 -4.42 11.16
C ASP A 131 9.01 -4.15 12.63
N LEU A 132 8.06 -4.90 13.20
CA LEU A 132 7.51 -4.68 14.55
C LEU A 132 8.56 -4.44 15.64
N ASP A 133 9.59 -5.29 15.71
CA ASP A 133 10.59 -5.19 16.78
C ASP A 133 11.49 -3.96 16.60
N ILE A 134 11.74 -3.55 15.36
CA ILE A 134 12.52 -2.36 15.04
C ILE A 134 11.69 -1.11 15.31
N ASP A 135 10.45 -1.08 14.83
CA ASP A 135 9.52 0.03 15.05
C ASP A 135 9.34 0.33 16.54
N LYS A 136 9.18 -0.71 17.36
CA LYS A 136 9.14 -0.55 18.83
C LYS A 136 10.40 0.08 19.40
N ARG A 137 11.59 -0.37 18.95
CA ARG A 137 12.88 0.14 19.46
C ARG A 137 13.09 1.61 19.12
N VAL A 138 12.64 2.06 17.94
CA VAL A 138 12.77 3.47 17.52
C VAL A 138 11.57 4.34 17.91
N GLY A 139 10.62 3.79 18.68
CA GLY A 139 9.44 4.52 19.17
C GLY A 139 8.38 4.79 18.11
N TYR A 140 8.37 4.04 17.01
CA TYR A 140 7.35 4.14 15.96
C TYR A 140 6.09 3.38 16.35
N GLY A 141 4.95 3.93 15.92
CA GLY A 141 3.63 3.35 16.11
C GLY A 141 3.17 2.55 14.90
N GLY A 142 1.86 2.41 14.76
CA GLY A 142 1.23 1.59 13.72
C GLY A 142 0.25 0.60 14.33
N LEU A 143 -0.65 0.05 13.52
CA LEU A 143 -1.60 -0.96 13.99
C LEU A 143 -0.88 -2.16 14.61
N VAL A 144 0.15 -2.69 13.94
CA VAL A 144 0.88 -3.89 14.39
C VAL A 144 1.66 -3.62 15.67
N VAL A 145 2.26 -2.44 15.82
CA VAL A 145 2.92 -2.04 17.07
C VAL A 145 1.93 -1.96 18.22
N TYR A 146 0.78 -1.31 17.99
CA TYR A 146 -0.29 -1.16 18.96
C TYR A 146 -0.88 -2.50 19.41
N LEU A 147 -1.16 -3.41 18.48
CA LEU A 147 -1.70 -4.73 18.78
C LEU A 147 -0.64 -5.68 19.37
N GLY A 148 0.63 -5.52 18.98
CA GLY A 148 1.71 -6.46 19.27
C GLY A 148 1.64 -7.73 18.42
N LYS A 149 2.71 -8.54 18.49
CA LYS A 149 2.94 -9.69 17.60
C LYS A 149 1.81 -10.72 17.61
N LYS A 150 1.43 -11.20 18.80
CA LYS A 150 0.43 -12.28 18.95
C LYS A 150 -0.94 -11.88 18.37
N LYS A 151 -1.46 -10.72 18.77
CA LYS A 151 -2.77 -10.23 18.29
C LYS A 151 -2.74 -9.94 16.79
N SER A 152 -1.64 -9.40 16.27
CA SER A 152 -1.47 -9.14 14.84
C SER A 152 -1.44 -10.43 14.01
N LEU A 153 -0.77 -11.48 14.49
CA LEU A 153 -0.76 -12.80 13.83
C LEU A 153 -2.14 -13.48 13.85
N VAL A 154 -2.85 -13.40 14.98
CA VAL A 154 -4.23 -13.91 15.06
C VAL A 154 -5.14 -13.16 14.09
N LEU A 155 -5.07 -11.82 14.07
CA LEU A 155 -5.83 -11.00 13.12
C LEU A 155 -5.51 -11.38 11.67
N LEU A 156 -4.22 -11.50 11.33
CA LEU A 156 -3.78 -11.92 10.00
C LEU A 156 -4.35 -13.28 9.61
N ALA A 157 -4.25 -14.28 10.48
CA ALA A 157 -4.78 -15.62 10.22
C ALA A 157 -6.30 -15.60 10.03
N THR A 158 -7.03 -14.94 10.92
CA THR A 158 -8.50 -14.83 10.84
C THR A 158 -8.95 -14.14 9.55
N LEU A 159 -8.33 -13.01 9.19
CA LEU A 159 -8.66 -12.31 7.95
C LEU A 159 -8.31 -13.14 6.71
N SER A 160 -7.21 -13.91 6.76
CA SER A 160 -6.81 -14.80 5.65
C SER A 160 -7.81 -15.94 5.45
N VAL A 161 -8.31 -16.55 6.53
CA VAL A 161 -9.37 -17.57 6.46
C VAL A 161 -10.68 -16.96 5.92
N ALA A 162 -11.06 -15.78 6.40
CA ALA A 162 -12.24 -15.07 5.89
C ALA A 162 -12.12 -14.75 4.40
N LEU A 163 -10.94 -14.32 3.94
CA LEU A 163 -10.65 -14.08 2.53
C LEU A 163 -10.85 -15.35 1.69
N VAL A 164 -10.29 -16.49 2.13
CA VAL A 164 -10.45 -17.77 1.43
C VAL A 164 -11.93 -18.17 1.37
N ALA A 165 -12.67 -18.03 2.48
CA ALA A 165 -14.11 -18.33 2.50
C ALA A 165 -14.91 -17.47 1.51
N LEU A 166 -14.63 -16.16 1.46
CA LEU A 166 -15.28 -15.23 0.52
C LEU A 166 -14.93 -15.55 -0.94
N LEU A 167 -13.68 -15.95 -1.22
CA LEU A 167 -13.26 -16.38 -2.55
C LEU A 167 -13.96 -17.67 -2.97
N VAL A 168 -14.06 -18.66 -2.07
CA VAL A 168 -14.80 -19.90 -2.35
C VAL A 168 -16.27 -19.61 -2.61
N GLN A 169 -16.90 -18.76 -1.79
CA GLN A 169 -18.28 -18.35 -1.99
C GLN A 169 -18.49 -17.68 -3.36
N LEU A 170 -17.58 -16.80 -3.77
CA LEU A 170 -17.65 -16.12 -5.06
C LEU A 170 -17.48 -17.07 -6.27
N LEU A 171 -16.71 -18.15 -6.10
CA LEU A 171 -16.41 -19.09 -7.19
C LEU A 171 -17.47 -20.20 -7.32
N VAL A 172 -18.15 -20.53 -6.23
CA VAL A 172 -19.09 -21.67 -6.16
C VAL A 172 -20.55 -21.22 -6.13
N GLY A 173 -20.83 -19.98 -5.69
CA GLY A 173 -22.18 -19.40 -5.64
C GLY A 173 -22.44 -18.42 -6.78
#